data_AF-A0A7V8YU58-F1
#
_entry.id   AF-A0A7V8YU58-F1
#
_cell.length_a   1.000
_cell.length_b   1.000
_cell.length_c   1.000
_cell.angle_alpha   90.00
_cell.angle_beta   90.00
_cell.angle_gamma   90.00
#
_symmetry.space_group_name_H-M   'P 1'
#
loop_
_entity.id
_entity.type
_entity.pdbx_description
1 polymer ?
#
loop_
_entity_poly.entity_id
_entity_poly.type
_entity_poly.pdbx_seq_one_letter_code
_entity_poly.pdbx_strand_id
1 'polypeptide(L)'
;WEDKVPLIERSLSMLLDLGLYEGTRFYEWIGELLDAKGVRTFGDLVYPDYADDPRFRSRLQVVASDVTSHELLVLPRDAEKLGVEPDDLEVALAVRMSMSIPIFFEPVRHENPKTGDTHIIVDGGMLSNFPVWLFDCEDQIPDWPTFGMLLVEPKPSVSVAARLPRPERRKDQAHGPRAVVDYVKSLAQTMMEAHDRRYVEQSSYARTIPIPTLGVGTTEFDLPADRALALYESGRSAADRFLGSWDFEAYIAEFRTGKSHSRRDTLVASMDETDPAVVSV
;
A
#
# COMPACT_ATOMS: atom_id res chain seq x y z
N TRP A 1 -42.10 17.42 -18.12
CA TRP A 1 -41.08 18.47 -18.30
C TRP A 1 -40.65 18.87 -16.88
N GLU A 2 -40.19 17.90 -16.09
CA GLU A 2 -38.78 17.54 -15.90
C GLU A 2 -38.04 18.62 -15.12
N ASP A 3 -38.11 18.51 -13.79
CA ASP A 3 -37.35 19.33 -12.85
C ASP A 3 -36.94 18.47 -11.63
N LYS A 4 -36.21 17.38 -11.92
CA LYS A 4 -35.56 16.51 -10.92
C LYS A 4 -34.19 16.04 -11.39
N VAL A 5 -33.27 16.96 -11.67
CA VAL A 5 -31.83 16.63 -11.85
C VAL A 5 -30.81 17.58 -11.16
N PRO A 6 -31.11 18.49 -10.19
CA PRO A 6 -30.02 19.32 -9.61
C PRO A 6 -29.14 18.60 -8.57
N LEU A 7 -29.67 17.58 -7.89
CA LEU A 7 -28.98 16.94 -6.75
C LEU A 7 -27.96 15.90 -7.19
N ILE A 8 -28.30 15.11 -8.22
CA ILE A 8 -27.41 14.10 -8.81
C ILE A 8 -26.23 14.79 -9.53
N GLU A 9 -26.50 15.86 -10.27
CA GLU A 9 -25.46 16.65 -10.94
C GLU A 9 -24.53 17.34 -9.95
N ARG A 10 -25.03 17.80 -8.79
CA ARG A 10 -24.16 18.40 -7.74
C ARG A 10 -23.27 17.36 -7.06
N SER A 11 -23.78 16.17 -6.75
CA SER A 11 -22.95 15.10 -6.20
C SER A 11 -21.92 14.63 -7.22
N LEU A 12 -22.31 14.47 -8.48
CA LEU A 12 -21.41 14.04 -9.55
C LEU A 12 -20.36 15.11 -9.86
N SER A 13 -20.75 16.40 -9.92
CA SER A 13 -19.82 17.53 -10.06
C SER A 13 -18.84 17.60 -8.89
N MET A 14 -19.28 17.35 -7.65
CA MET A 14 -18.38 17.30 -6.50
C MET A 14 -17.41 16.10 -6.57
N LEU A 15 -17.88 14.93 -7.00
CA LEU A 15 -17.03 13.73 -7.19
C LEU A 15 -15.99 13.95 -8.31
N LEU A 16 -16.41 14.59 -9.41
CA LEU A 16 -15.52 14.98 -10.52
C LEU A 16 -14.56 16.11 -10.12
N ASP A 17 -15.00 17.11 -9.36
CA ASP A 17 -14.16 18.19 -8.80
C ASP A 17 -13.20 17.65 -7.71
N LEU A 18 -13.53 16.52 -7.06
CA LEU A 18 -12.64 15.79 -6.16
C LEU A 18 -11.52 15.07 -6.91
N GLY A 19 -11.65 14.83 -8.22
CA GLY A 19 -10.67 14.12 -9.05
C GLY A 19 -10.83 12.60 -9.02
N LEU A 20 -12.03 12.11 -8.74
CA LEU A 20 -12.33 10.68 -8.70
C LEU A 20 -12.44 10.13 -10.13
N TYR A 21 -11.45 9.36 -10.55
CA TYR A 21 -11.50 8.57 -11.77
C TYR A 21 -12.45 7.38 -11.57
N GLU A 22 -13.30 7.13 -12.56
CA GLU A 22 -14.22 6.00 -12.57
C GLU A 22 -13.43 4.69 -12.66
N GLY A 23 -13.37 3.95 -11.56
CA GLY A 23 -12.54 2.75 -11.49
C GLY A 23 -13.11 1.54 -12.24
N THR A 24 -14.31 1.64 -12.79
CA THR A 24 -14.91 0.61 -13.67
C THR A 24 -14.01 0.34 -14.88
N ARG A 25 -13.47 1.38 -15.49
CA ARG A 25 -12.57 1.26 -16.66
C ARG A 25 -11.30 0.49 -16.33
N PHE A 26 -10.70 0.75 -15.17
CA PHE A 26 -9.53 0.00 -14.72
C PHE A 26 -9.87 -1.46 -14.45
N TYR A 27 -11.01 -1.73 -13.79
CA TYR A 27 -11.46 -3.08 -13.47
C TYR A 27 -11.69 -3.92 -14.75
N GLU A 28 -12.37 -3.35 -15.74
CA GLU A 28 -12.58 -4.01 -17.05
C GLU A 28 -11.24 -4.26 -17.74
N TRP A 29 -10.38 -3.24 -17.83
CA TRP A 29 -9.09 -3.33 -18.50
C TRP A 29 -8.15 -4.37 -17.85
N ILE A 30 -8.02 -4.38 -16.52
CA ILE A 30 -7.18 -5.37 -15.84
C ILE A 30 -7.79 -6.77 -15.94
N GLY A 31 -9.12 -6.88 -15.93
CA GLY A 31 -9.84 -8.13 -16.16
C GLY A 31 -9.50 -8.74 -17.52
N GLU A 32 -9.57 -7.95 -18.60
CA GLU A 32 -9.23 -8.40 -19.96
C GLU A 32 -7.77 -8.91 -20.06
N LEU A 33 -6.83 -8.22 -19.41
CA LEU A 33 -5.42 -8.61 -19.41
C LEU A 33 -5.16 -9.91 -18.63
N LEU A 34 -5.88 -10.12 -17.53
CA LEU A 34 -5.79 -11.33 -16.73
C LEU A 34 -6.47 -12.52 -17.42
N ASP A 35 -7.64 -12.29 -18.02
CA ASP A 35 -8.38 -13.26 -18.83
C ASP A 35 -7.53 -13.77 -20.00
N ALA A 36 -6.81 -12.88 -20.68
CA ALA A 36 -5.88 -13.24 -21.75
C ALA A 36 -4.74 -14.16 -21.28
N LYS A 37 -4.45 -14.20 -19.97
CA LYS A 37 -3.48 -15.10 -19.33
C LYS A 37 -4.14 -16.33 -18.69
N GLY A 38 -5.46 -16.48 -18.81
CA GLY A 38 -6.23 -17.57 -18.20
C GLY A 38 -6.37 -17.43 -16.69
N VAL A 39 -6.35 -16.20 -16.16
CA VAL A 39 -6.49 -15.92 -14.73
C VAL A 39 -7.74 -15.07 -14.53
N ARG A 40 -8.68 -15.55 -13.71
CA ARG A 40 -9.90 -14.83 -13.34
C ARG A 40 -10.04 -14.69 -11.83
N THR A 41 -9.98 -15.82 -11.14
CA THR A 41 -10.17 -15.88 -9.68
C THR A 41 -8.90 -16.33 -8.99
N PHE A 42 -8.83 -16.15 -7.67
CA PHE A 42 -7.70 -16.64 -6.89
C PHE A 42 -7.57 -18.18 -6.92
N GLY A 43 -8.66 -18.90 -7.24
CA GLY A 43 -8.61 -20.34 -7.54
C GLY A 43 -7.66 -20.70 -8.69
N ASP A 44 -7.51 -19.82 -9.68
CA ASP A 44 -6.57 -20.01 -10.80
C ASP A 44 -5.09 -19.79 -10.37
N LEU A 45 -4.88 -19.19 -9.19
CA LEU A 45 -3.57 -18.83 -8.65
C LEU A 45 -3.13 -19.73 -7.50
N VAL A 46 -3.84 -20.83 -7.23
CA VAL A 46 -3.45 -21.80 -6.21
C VAL A 46 -2.07 -22.39 -6.55
N TYR A 47 -1.21 -22.43 -5.55
CA TYR A 47 0.09 -23.07 -5.60
C TYR A 47 -0.04 -24.49 -5.04
N PRO A 48 0.05 -25.54 -5.87
CA PRO A 48 -0.33 -26.89 -5.46
C PRO A 48 0.45 -27.42 -4.26
N ASP A 49 1.74 -27.10 -4.18
CA ASP A 49 2.62 -27.59 -3.10
C ASP A 49 2.29 -26.96 -1.74
N TYR A 50 1.54 -25.86 -1.72
CA TYR A 50 1.14 -25.13 -0.52
C TYR A 50 -0.38 -24.96 -0.43
N ALA A 51 -1.14 -25.82 -1.11
CA ALA A 51 -2.60 -25.68 -1.16
C ALA A 51 -3.24 -25.65 0.24
N ASP A 52 -2.71 -26.42 1.19
CA ASP A 52 -3.24 -26.49 2.55
C ASP A 52 -2.74 -25.36 3.47
N ASP A 53 -1.80 -24.53 3.02
CA ASP A 53 -1.28 -23.41 3.79
C ASP A 53 -2.00 -22.11 3.39
N PRO A 54 -2.91 -21.54 4.19
CA PRO A 54 -3.62 -20.31 3.83
C PRO A 54 -2.69 -19.11 3.59
N ARG A 55 -1.46 -19.15 4.12
CA ARG A 55 -0.46 -18.10 3.90
C ARG A 55 0.12 -18.18 2.48
N PHE A 56 0.45 -19.38 2.01
CA PHE A 56 1.19 -19.60 0.76
C PHE A 56 0.36 -20.27 -0.35
N ARG A 57 -0.91 -20.58 -0.08
CA ARG A 57 -1.85 -21.20 -1.02
C ARG A 57 -1.96 -20.42 -2.32
N SER A 58 -2.01 -19.10 -2.27
CA SER A 58 -2.11 -18.28 -3.48
C SER A 58 -0.75 -17.70 -3.87
N ARG A 59 -0.42 -17.77 -5.17
CA ARG A 59 0.76 -17.12 -5.77
C ARG A 59 0.70 -15.59 -5.72
N LEU A 60 -0.49 -15.02 -5.56
CA LEU A 60 -0.71 -13.59 -5.44
C LEU A 60 -1.45 -13.28 -4.13
N GLN A 61 -1.04 -12.21 -3.48
CA GLN A 61 -1.79 -11.62 -2.39
C GLN A 61 -1.86 -10.13 -2.58
N VAL A 62 -3.03 -9.57 -2.26
CA VAL A 62 -3.35 -8.18 -2.54
C VAL A 62 -3.83 -7.54 -1.25
N VAL A 63 -3.22 -6.40 -0.90
CA VAL A 63 -3.56 -5.68 0.32
C VAL A 63 -4.51 -4.53 0.01
N ALA A 64 -5.58 -4.42 0.79
CA ALA A 64 -6.52 -3.31 0.72
C ALA A 64 -6.89 -2.84 2.14
N SER A 65 -7.50 -1.66 2.24
CA SER A 65 -7.97 -1.11 3.53
C SER A 65 -9.49 -1.07 3.53
N ASP A 66 -10.13 -1.70 4.52
CA ASP A 66 -11.56 -1.54 4.75
C ASP A 66 -11.79 -0.40 5.75
N VAL A 67 -12.31 0.71 5.25
CA VAL A 67 -12.58 1.91 6.04
C VAL A 67 -13.80 1.74 6.94
N THR A 68 -14.72 0.85 6.58
CA THR A 68 -15.92 0.57 7.39
C THR A 68 -15.54 -0.18 8.66
N SER A 69 -14.68 -1.20 8.57
CA SER A 69 -14.22 -2.00 9.71
C SER A 69 -12.93 -1.48 10.35
N HIS A 70 -12.25 -0.52 9.72
CA HIS A 70 -10.94 0.00 10.14
C HIS A 70 -9.84 -1.08 10.14
N GLU A 71 -9.89 -2.01 9.19
CA GLU A 71 -8.96 -3.15 9.11
C GLU A 71 -8.17 -3.19 7.81
N LEU A 72 -6.97 -3.80 7.88
CA LEU A 72 -6.23 -4.24 6.70
C LEU A 72 -6.83 -5.55 6.21
N LEU A 73 -7.09 -5.64 4.91
CA LEU A 73 -7.49 -6.86 4.23
C LEU A 73 -6.31 -7.42 3.45
N VAL A 74 -5.99 -8.69 3.66
CA VAL A 74 -5.07 -9.48 2.85
C VAL A 74 -5.89 -10.43 1.98
N LEU A 75 -6.13 -10.07 0.73
CA LEU A 75 -6.92 -10.86 -0.21
C LEU A 75 -6.02 -11.88 -0.92
N PRO A 76 -6.42 -13.17 -1.02
CA PRO A 76 -7.75 -13.69 -0.73
C PRO A 76 -7.95 -14.22 0.70
N ARG A 77 -6.93 -14.17 1.58
CA ARG A 77 -7.00 -14.74 2.95
C ARG A 77 -8.18 -14.22 3.77
N ASP A 78 -8.47 -12.93 3.63
CA ASP A 78 -9.55 -12.23 4.33
C ASP A 78 -10.84 -12.14 3.49
N ALA A 79 -10.95 -12.84 2.36
CA ALA A 79 -12.13 -12.78 1.49
C ALA A 79 -13.43 -13.16 2.22
N GLU A 80 -13.35 -14.08 3.19
CA GLU A 80 -14.51 -14.48 4.00
C GLU A 80 -15.10 -13.33 4.81
N LYS A 81 -14.28 -12.35 5.22
CA LYS A 81 -14.77 -11.13 5.90
C LYS A 81 -15.70 -10.31 5.00
N LEU A 82 -15.51 -10.41 3.68
CA LEU A 82 -16.36 -9.81 2.66
C LEU A 82 -17.52 -10.73 2.23
N GLY A 83 -17.66 -11.89 2.87
CA GLY A 83 -18.67 -12.89 2.55
C GLY A 83 -18.39 -13.65 1.25
N VAL A 84 -17.15 -13.65 0.76
CA VAL A 84 -16.72 -14.31 -0.47
C VAL A 84 -15.80 -15.48 -0.14
N GLU A 85 -15.96 -16.61 -0.81
CA GLU A 85 -15.01 -17.73 -0.65
C GLU A 85 -13.66 -17.35 -1.30
N PRO A 86 -12.50 -17.62 -0.65
CA PRO A 86 -11.20 -17.17 -1.12
C PRO A 86 -10.88 -17.48 -2.58
N ASP A 87 -11.20 -18.70 -3.05
CA ASP A 87 -10.90 -19.14 -4.41
C ASP A 87 -11.87 -18.58 -5.47
N ASP A 88 -13.04 -18.11 -5.04
CA ASP A 88 -14.07 -17.51 -5.92
C ASP A 88 -13.85 -16.00 -6.10
N LEU A 89 -13.03 -15.37 -5.25
CA LEU A 89 -12.73 -13.95 -5.36
C LEU A 89 -12.02 -13.65 -6.69
N GLU A 90 -12.55 -12.69 -7.44
CA GLU A 90 -11.91 -12.22 -8.66
C GLU A 90 -10.61 -11.48 -8.37
N VAL A 91 -9.55 -11.82 -9.08
CA VAL A 91 -8.24 -11.16 -8.96
C VAL A 91 -8.35 -9.69 -9.37
N ALA A 92 -9.08 -9.42 -10.46
CA ALA A 92 -9.33 -8.06 -10.94
C ALA A 92 -10.02 -7.18 -9.88
N LEU A 93 -10.99 -7.74 -9.15
CA LEU A 93 -11.70 -7.03 -8.08
C LEU A 93 -10.77 -6.70 -6.91
N ALA A 94 -9.95 -7.66 -6.46
CA ALA A 94 -8.98 -7.42 -5.39
C ALA A 94 -7.94 -6.34 -5.78
N VAL A 95 -7.42 -6.37 -7.01
CA VAL A 95 -6.51 -5.33 -7.52
C VAL A 95 -7.23 -3.98 -7.61
N ARG A 96 -8.48 -3.96 -8.08
CA ARG A 96 -9.32 -2.76 -8.13
C ARG A 96 -9.55 -2.15 -6.74
N MET A 97 -9.77 -2.97 -5.72
CA MET A 97 -9.83 -2.53 -4.32
C MET A 97 -8.50 -1.92 -3.89
N SER A 98 -7.40 -2.64 -4.11
CA SER A 98 -6.05 -2.26 -3.68
C SER A 98 -5.52 -0.97 -4.30
N MET A 99 -5.92 -0.61 -5.52
CA MET A 99 -5.47 0.61 -6.21
C MET A 99 -6.36 1.85 -5.96
N SER A 100 -7.36 1.74 -5.07
CA SER A 100 -8.38 2.77 -4.84
C SER A 100 -7.88 3.92 -3.98
N ILE A 101 -6.88 4.66 -4.47
CA ILE A 101 -6.28 5.76 -3.71
C ILE A 101 -7.36 6.79 -3.39
N PRO A 102 -7.62 7.09 -2.10
CA PRO A 102 -8.68 8.02 -1.72
C PRO A 102 -8.55 9.35 -2.46
N ILE A 103 -9.70 9.90 -2.87
CA ILE A 103 -9.82 11.19 -3.57
C ILE A 103 -9.40 11.13 -5.05
N PHE A 104 -8.54 10.19 -5.45
CA PHE A 104 -8.17 9.97 -6.84
C PHE A 104 -9.03 8.90 -7.51
N PHE A 105 -9.42 7.86 -6.80
CA PHE A 105 -10.30 6.81 -7.33
C PHE A 105 -11.49 6.60 -6.42
N GLU A 106 -12.64 6.27 -7.02
CA GLU A 106 -13.81 5.92 -6.25
C GLU A 106 -13.54 4.67 -5.40
N PRO A 107 -13.91 4.67 -4.10
CA PRO A 107 -13.79 3.50 -3.25
C PRO A 107 -14.65 2.36 -3.80
N VAL A 108 -14.22 1.13 -3.58
CA VAL A 108 -15.04 -0.04 -3.89
C VAL A 108 -16.06 -0.22 -2.77
N ARG A 109 -17.34 -0.27 -3.15
CA ARG A 109 -18.44 -0.62 -2.25
C ARG A 109 -18.77 -2.08 -2.46
N HIS A 110 -18.52 -2.90 -1.45
CA HIS A 110 -18.79 -4.34 -1.50
C HIS A 110 -19.86 -4.69 -0.48
N GLU A 111 -21.01 -5.18 -0.95
CA GLU A 111 -22.05 -5.70 -0.08
C GLU A 111 -21.73 -7.15 0.29
N ASN A 112 -21.63 -7.42 1.58
CA ASN A 112 -21.38 -8.76 2.09
C ASN A 112 -22.67 -9.59 1.92
N PRO A 113 -22.70 -10.61 1.03
CA PRO A 113 -23.92 -11.36 0.76
C PRO A 113 -24.38 -12.23 1.95
N LYS A 114 -23.49 -12.48 2.92
CA LYS A 114 -23.80 -13.29 4.11
C LYS A 114 -24.41 -12.44 5.24
N THR A 115 -24.02 -11.18 5.39
CA THR A 115 -24.48 -10.30 6.48
C THR A 115 -25.40 -9.15 6.05
N GLY A 116 -25.31 -8.73 4.78
CA GLY A 116 -25.96 -7.52 4.25
C GLY A 116 -25.20 -6.21 4.53
N ASP A 117 -24.05 -6.27 5.21
CA ASP A 117 -23.25 -5.08 5.50
C ASP A 117 -22.52 -4.57 4.25
N THR A 118 -22.32 -3.25 4.16
CA THR A 118 -21.55 -2.65 3.07
C THR A 118 -20.15 -2.25 3.53
N HIS A 119 -19.13 -2.89 2.96
CA HIS A 119 -17.73 -2.56 3.14
C HIS A 119 -17.31 -1.45 2.16
N ILE A 120 -16.56 -0.46 2.65
CA ILE A 120 -16.01 0.63 1.84
C ILE A 120 -14.50 0.42 1.80
N ILE A 121 -14.02 -0.08 0.66
CA ILE A 121 -12.66 -0.55 0.50
C ILE A 121 -11.87 0.46 -0.34
N VAL A 122 -10.69 0.81 0.15
CA VAL A 122 -9.75 1.72 -0.49
C VAL A 122 -8.35 1.13 -0.54
N ASP A 123 -7.42 1.91 -1.09
CA ASP A 123 -6.02 1.54 -1.24
C ASP A 123 -5.39 0.98 0.04
N GLY A 124 -4.65 -0.13 -0.11
CA GLY A 124 -3.98 -0.82 0.99
C GLY A 124 -2.85 -0.01 1.60
N GLY A 125 -2.31 0.95 0.86
CA GLY A 125 -1.24 1.83 1.26
C GLY A 125 -1.59 2.86 2.33
N MET A 126 -2.88 3.05 2.62
CA MET A 126 -3.29 3.82 3.79
C MET A 126 -2.91 3.13 5.11
N LEU A 127 -2.94 1.79 5.15
CA LEU A 127 -2.75 1.01 6.37
C LEU A 127 -1.49 0.14 6.33
N SER A 128 -0.98 -0.24 5.14
CA SER A 128 0.26 -1.00 4.97
C SER A 128 0.88 -0.83 3.57
N ASN A 129 1.82 0.09 3.43
CA ASN A 129 2.50 0.34 2.14
C ASN A 129 3.57 -0.67 1.76
N PHE A 130 4.13 -1.43 2.71
CA PHE A 130 5.26 -2.31 2.43
C PHE A 130 5.08 -3.70 3.07
N PRO A 131 4.16 -4.52 2.54
CA PRO A 131 3.77 -5.78 3.15
C PRO A 131 4.75 -6.92 2.80
N VAL A 132 6.05 -6.67 2.95
CA VAL A 132 7.13 -7.63 2.65
C VAL A 132 7.08 -8.88 3.56
N TRP A 133 6.30 -8.81 4.64
CA TRP A 133 6.02 -9.90 5.56
C TRP A 133 5.02 -10.92 4.99
N LEU A 134 4.25 -10.62 3.95
CA LEU A 134 3.21 -11.51 3.42
C LEU A 134 3.74 -12.88 3.00
N PHE A 135 4.93 -12.88 2.37
CA PHE A 135 5.60 -14.06 1.85
C PHE A 135 6.82 -14.47 2.68
N ASP A 136 7.15 -13.73 3.74
CA ASP A 136 8.26 -14.06 4.63
C ASP A 136 7.86 -15.12 5.66
N CYS A 137 8.82 -15.68 6.37
CA CYS A 137 8.57 -16.53 7.53
C CYS A 137 9.46 -16.07 8.70
N GLU A 138 8.82 -15.59 9.77
CA GLU A 138 9.55 -14.94 10.87
C GLU A 138 10.28 -15.95 11.77
N ASP A 139 9.67 -17.11 12.01
CA ASP A 139 10.12 -18.09 13.01
C ASP A 139 10.86 -19.30 12.44
N GLN A 140 11.16 -19.30 11.14
CA GLN A 140 11.86 -20.39 10.47
C GLN A 140 12.87 -19.85 9.46
N ILE A 141 13.82 -20.70 9.07
CA ILE A 141 14.69 -20.41 7.95
C ILE A 141 13.85 -20.53 6.68
N PRO A 142 13.73 -19.47 5.86
CA PRO A 142 12.97 -19.55 4.62
C PRO A 142 13.67 -20.46 3.62
N ASP A 143 12.90 -21.23 2.86
CA ASP A 143 13.42 -21.98 1.70
C ASP A 143 13.88 -21.05 0.57
N TRP A 144 13.29 -19.84 0.50
CA TRP A 144 13.53 -18.84 -0.54
C TRP A 144 13.51 -17.42 0.03
N PRO A 145 14.33 -16.49 -0.50
CA PRO A 145 14.26 -15.11 -0.07
C PRO A 145 12.96 -14.44 -0.49
N THR A 146 12.45 -13.57 0.37
CA THR A 146 11.40 -12.61 0.00
C THR A 146 12.01 -11.25 -0.24
N PHE A 147 11.93 -10.76 -1.48
CA PHE A 147 12.39 -9.42 -1.84
C PHE A 147 11.26 -8.40 -1.77
N GLY A 148 11.53 -7.27 -1.14
CA GLY A 148 10.66 -6.10 -1.18
C GLY A 148 11.17 -5.06 -2.16
N MET A 149 10.28 -4.45 -2.94
CA MET A 149 10.62 -3.33 -3.83
C MET A 149 10.07 -2.05 -3.23
N LEU A 150 10.95 -1.18 -2.72
CA LEU A 150 10.54 0.05 -2.04
C LEU A 150 10.83 1.25 -2.94
N LEU A 151 9.78 1.97 -3.33
CA LEU A 151 9.92 3.22 -4.05
C LEU A 151 10.43 4.29 -3.07
N VAL A 152 11.57 4.91 -3.37
CA VAL A 152 12.19 5.92 -2.50
C VAL A 152 12.34 7.24 -3.23
N GLU A 153 11.99 8.31 -2.55
CA GLU A 153 12.35 9.64 -3.03
C GLU A 153 13.83 9.91 -2.73
N PRO A 154 14.65 10.29 -3.73
CA PRO A 154 16.02 10.71 -3.49
C PRO A 154 16.03 12.06 -2.74
N LYS A 155 16.17 11.98 -1.41
CA LYS A 155 16.30 13.10 -0.43
C LYS A 155 15.07 14.03 -0.38
N PRO A 156 14.38 14.15 0.76
CA PRO A 156 13.49 15.28 0.95
C PRO A 156 14.35 16.53 1.15
N SER A 157 14.74 17.22 0.06
CA SER A 157 15.36 18.55 0.17
C SER A 157 14.41 19.58 0.78
N VAL A 158 13.18 19.17 1.09
CA VAL A 158 12.12 19.99 1.62
C VAL A 158 11.28 19.06 2.49
N SER A 159 11.14 19.38 3.78
CA SER A 159 10.23 18.69 4.69
C SER A 159 8.81 18.69 4.10
N VAL A 160 7.97 17.72 4.44
CA VAL A 160 6.55 17.70 4.01
C VAL A 160 5.87 19.06 4.29
N ALA A 161 6.21 19.68 5.42
CA ALA A 161 5.77 21.03 5.80
C ALA A 161 6.21 22.16 4.86
N ALA A 162 7.28 21.96 4.09
CA ALA A 162 7.82 22.92 3.13
C ALA A 162 7.43 22.57 1.67
N ARG A 163 6.90 21.37 1.40
CA ARG A 163 6.28 20.98 0.12
C ARG A 163 4.77 21.22 0.09
N LEU A 164 4.12 21.23 1.25
CA LEU A 164 2.80 21.85 1.36
C LEU A 164 2.93 23.25 0.75
N PRO A 165 2.09 23.63 -0.23
CA PRO A 165 2.11 24.99 -0.72
C PRO A 165 1.98 25.89 0.51
N ARG A 166 3.03 26.66 0.82
CA ARG A 166 2.88 27.82 1.69
C ARG A 166 1.66 28.51 1.15
N PRO A 167 0.62 28.78 1.95
CA PRO A 167 -0.63 29.29 1.41
C PRO A 167 -0.26 30.53 0.61
N GLU A 168 -0.24 30.38 -0.71
CA GLU A 168 -0.08 31.51 -1.58
C GLU A 168 -1.34 32.27 -1.25
N ARG A 169 -1.17 33.40 -0.58
CA ARG A 169 -2.21 34.41 -0.47
C ARG A 169 -2.41 34.97 -1.89
N ARG A 170 -2.84 34.12 -2.82
CA ARG A 170 -3.53 34.51 -4.02
C ARG A 170 -4.84 35.07 -3.49
N LYS A 171 -4.86 36.39 -3.35
CA LYS A 171 -5.88 37.16 -2.61
C LYS A 171 -7.32 36.93 -3.09
N ASP A 172 -7.52 36.14 -4.13
CA ASP A 172 -8.76 36.08 -4.90
C ASP A 172 -9.37 34.67 -5.02
N GLN A 173 -8.88 33.63 -4.31
CA GLN A 173 -9.45 32.26 -4.40
C GLN A 173 -9.67 31.52 -3.06
N ALA A 174 -9.53 32.19 -1.92
CA ALA A 174 -9.41 31.52 -0.62
C ALA A 174 -10.68 30.84 -0.04
N HIS A 175 -11.81 30.80 -0.76
CA HIS A 175 -13.05 30.24 -0.21
C HIS A 175 -13.83 29.50 -1.31
N GLY A 176 -13.61 28.19 -1.42
CA GLY A 176 -14.36 27.35 -2.36
C GLY A 176 -14.08 25.85 -2.18
N PRO A 177 -14.95 24.97 -2.72
CA PRO A 177 -14.83 23.51 -2.59
C PRO A 177 -13.45 22.97 -3.01
N ARG A 178 -12.84 23.54 -4.06
CA ARG A 178 -11.51 23.11 -4.57
C ARG A 178 -10.39 23.22 -3.54
N ALA A 179 -10.35 24.26 -2.72
CA ALA A 179 -9.33 24.42 -1.69
C ALA A 179 -9.44 23.35 -0.60
N VAL A 180 -10.66 22.87 -0.31
CA VAL A 180 -10.90 21.75 0.61
C VAL A 180 -10.43 20.44 -0.03
N VAL A 181 -10.76 20.21 -1.31
CA VAL A 181 -10.28 19.05 -2.07
C VAL A 181 -8.75 18.97 -2.05
N ASP A 182 -8.06 20.06 -2.40
CA ASP A 182 -6.60 20.10 -2.47
C ASP A 182 -5.94 19.84 -1.10
N TYR A 183 -6.56 20.33 -0.03
CA TYR A 183 -6.13 20.05 1.33
C TYR A 183 -6.28 18.57 1.69
N VAL A 184 -7.44 17.96 1.41
CA VAL A 184 -7.66 16.53 1.69
C VAL A 184 -6.74 15.66 0.83
N LYS A 185 -6.48 16.03 -0.44
CA LYS A 185 -5.49 15.35 -1.30
C LYS A 185 -4.10 15.37 -0.68
N SER A 186 -3.68 16.54 -0.19
CA SER A 186 -2.37 16.70 0.46
C SER A 186 -2.26 15.87 1.74
N LEU A 187 -3.35 15.73 2.51
CA LEU A 187 -3.39 14.86 3.69
C LEU A 187 -3.28 13.38 3.31
N ALA A 188 -4.00 12.93 2.28
CA ALA A 188 -3.94 11.56 1.79
C ALA A 188 -2.52 11.20 1.29
N GLN A 189 -1.92 12.08 0.48
CA GLN A 189 -0.52 11.95 0.02
C GLN A 189 0.45 11.86 1.20
N THR A 190 0.32 12.76 2.19
CA THR A 190 1.17 12.75 3.39
C THR A 190 1.03 11.45 4.19
N MET A 191 -0.19 10.90 4.31
CA MET A 191 -0.43 9.64 4.99
C MET A 191 0.28 8.49 4.29
N MET A 192 0.15 8.39 2.96
CA MET A 192 0.85 7.40 2.15
C MET A 192 2.37 7.54 2.29
N GLU A 193 2.93 8.75 2.13
CA GLU A 193 4.39 8.97 2.29
C GLU A 193 4.91 8.68 3.71
N ALA A 194 4.10 8.91 4.75
CA ALA A 194 4.49 8.68 6.13
C ALA A 194 4.57 7.18 6.49
N HIS A 195 3.67 6.37 5.91
CA HIS A 195 3.68 4.92 6.09
C HIS A 195 4.89 4.26 5.40
N ASP A 196 5.39 4.80 4.28
CA ASP A 196 6.61 4.31 3.59
C ASP A 196 7.86 4.37 4.47
N ARG A 197 7.94 5.35 5.38
CA ARG A 197 9.16 5.61 6.16
C ARG A 197 9.22 4.87 7.49
N ARG A 198 8.11 4.30 7.99
CA ARG A 198 7.99 3.93 9.41
C ARG A 198 8.15 2.45 9.76
N TYR A 199 8.35 1.54 8.81
CA TYR A 199 8.52 0.11 9.15
C TYR A 199 9.44 -0.61 8.17
N VAL A 200 10.74 -0.37 8.28
CA VAL A 200 11.72 -1.31 7.73
C VAL A 200 12.66 -1.70 8.86
N GLU A 201 12.37 -2.83 9.50
CA GLU A 201 13.32 -3.49 10.39
C GLU A 201 14.59 -3.84 9.62
N GLN A 202 15.74 -3.89 10.29
CA GLN A 202 17.04 -4.15 9.63
C GLN A 202 17.03 -5.42 8.78
N SER A 203 16.35 -6.48 9.24
CA SER A 203 16.17 -7.75 8.52
C SER A 203 15.29 -7.61 7.26
N SER A 204 14.30 -6.72 7.28
CA SER A 204 13.49 -6.39 6.11
C SER A 204 14.24 -5.47 5.14
N TYR A 205 15.09 -4.59 5.65
CA TYR A 205 15.92 -3.72 4.82
C TYR A 205 16.96 -4.53 4.02
N ALA A 206 17.56 -5.55 4.64
CA ALA A 206 18.56 -6.42 3.99
C ALA A 206 18.03 -7.16 2.75
N ARG A 207 16.71 -7.31 2.64
CA ARG A 207 16.00 -7.93 1.50
C ARG A 207 15.15 -6.94 0.72
N THR A 208 15.39 -5.64 0.90
CA THR A 208 14.65 -4.57 0.21
C THR A 208 15.52 -3.93 -0.88
N ILE A 209 14.94 -3.79 -2.07
CA ILE A 209 15.51 -3.10 -3.22
C ILE A 209 14.96 -1.66 -3.20
N PRO A 210 15.74 -0.65 -2.78
CA PRO A 210 15.31 0.74 -2.86
C PRO A 210 15.39 1.23 -4.32
N ILE A 211 14.28 1.75 -4.83
CA ILE A 211 14.11 2.21 -6.22
C ILE A 211 13.87 3.72 -6.22
N PRO A 212 14.83 4.54 -6.69
CA PRO A 212 14.66 5.97 -6.77
C PRO A 212 13.52 6.38 -7.73
N THR A 213 12.59 7.22 -7.28
CA THR A 213 11.47 7.74 -8.09
C THR A 213 11.82 8.96 -8.93
N LEU A 214 13.07 9.44 -8.87
CA LEU A 214 13.58 10.56 -9.68
C LEU A 214 12.71 11.84 -9.58
N GLY A 215 12.09 12.05 -8.42
CA GLY A 215 11.21 13.18 -8.13
C GLY A 215 9.82 13.09 -8.78
N VAL A 216 9.42 11.93 -9.32
CA VAL A 216 8.05 11.67 -9.75
C VAL A 216 7.18 11.40 -8.51
N GLY A 217 6.05 12.10 -8.42
CA GLY A 217 5.08 11.91 -7.35
C GLY A 217 4.14 10.72 -7.59
N THR A 218 3.57 10.17 -6.52
CA THR A 218 2.68 8.99 -6.55
C THR A 218 1.45 9.15 -7.46
N THR A 219 0.98 10.39 -7.64
CA THR A 219 -0.24 10.69 -8.41
C THR A 219 0.03 11.56 -9.63
N GLU A 220 1.26 11.55 -10.14
CA GLU A 220 1.64 12.20 -11.40
C GLU A 220 1.27 11.27 -12.57
N PHE A 221 -0.02 11.25 -12.94
CA PHE A 221 -0.52 10.33 -13.97
C PHE A 221 -0.20 10.77 -15.42
N ASP A 222 0.08 12.06 -15.62
CA ASP A 222 0.42 12.64 -16.93
C ASP A 222 1.94 12.74 -17.11
N LEU A 223 2.59 11.57 -17.14
CA LEU A 223 4.05 11.48 -17.31
C LEU A 223 4.43 11.39 -18.79
N PRO A 224 5.39 12.20 -19.25
CA PRO A 224 5.92 12.05 -20.59
C PRO A 224 6.71 10.73 -20.70
N ALA A 225 6.74 10.16 -21.90
CA ALA A 225 7.27 8.82 -22.14
C ALA A 225 8.74 8.64 -21.73
N ASP A 226 9.54 9.71 -21.86
CA ASP A 226 10.95 9.75 -21.43
C ASP A 226 11.09 9.64 -19.91
N ARG A 227 10.22 10.29 -19.14
CA ARG A 227 10.17 10.18 -17.67
C ARG A 227 9.72 8.79 -17.23
N ALA A 228 8.72 8.21 -17.90
CA ALA A 228 8.28 6.85 -17.63
C ALA A 228 9.41 5.82 -17.91
N LEU A 229 10.14 5.99 -19.02
CA LEU A 229 11.31 5.17 -19.33
C LEU A 229 12.42 5.33 -18.29
N ALA A 230 12.69 6.56 -17.82
CA ALA A 230 13.68 6.82 -16.77
C ALA A 230 13.32 6.13 -15.43
N LEU A 231 12.03 6.07 -15.08
CA LEU A 231 11.56 5.29 -13.91
C LEU A 231 11.81 3.80 -14.08
N TYR A 232 11.49 3.26 -15.27
CA TYR A 232 11.73 1.86 -15.60
C TYR A 232 13.23 1.51 -15.50
N GLU A 233 14.09 2.34 -16.08
CA GLU A 233 15.55 2.16 -16.02
C GLU A 233 16.10 2.31 -14.59
N SER A 234 15.54 3.21 -13.79
CA SER A 234 15.86 3.35 -12.37
C SER A 234 15.59 2.05 -11.61
N GLY A 235 14.39 1.46 -11.78
CA GLY A 235 14.02 0.19 -11.18
C GLY A 235 14.90 -0.97 -11.62
N ARG A 236 15.14 -1.11 -12.94
CA ARG A 236 16.03 -2.13 -13.49
C ARG A 236 17.45 -2.02 -12.93
N SER A 237 18.01 -0.82 -12.93
CA SER A 237 19.36 -0.58 -12.42
C SER A 237 19.47 -0.85 -10.91
N ALA A 238 18.42 -0.56 -10.14
CA ALA A 238 18.37 -0.85 -8.70
C ALA A 238 18.34 -2.35 -8.44
N ALA A 239 17.51 -3.09 -9.19
CA ALA A 239 17.45 -4.55 -9.11
C ALA A 239 18.79 -5.20 -9.51
N ASP A 240 19.39 -4.79 -10.63
CA ASP A 240 20.67 -5.33 -11.11
C ASP A 240 21.79 -5.13 -10.07
N ARG A 241 21.87 -3.95 -9.45
CA ARG A 241 22.84 -3.67 -8.38
C ARG A 241 22.61 -4.52 -7.13
N PHE A 242 21.37 -4.63 -6.70
CA PHE A 242 21.02 -5.39 -5.50
C PHE A 242 21.33 -6.88 -5.72
N LEU A 243 20.77 -7.48 -6.76
CA LEU A 243 20.92 -8.90 -7.07
C LEU A 243 22.37 -9.28 -7.41
N GLY A 244 23.17 -8.35 -7.93
CA GLY A 244 24.60 -8.58 -8.19
C GLY A 244 25.46 -8.73 -6.94
N SER A 245 24.97 -8.34 -5.76
CA SER A 245 25.70 -8.39 -4.49
C SER A 245 25.00 -9.14 -3.37
N TRP A 246 23.73 -9.49 -3.56
CA TRP A 246 22.92 -10.10 -2.53
C TRP A 246 23.21 -11.60 -2.41
N ASP A 247 23.37 -12.07 -1.17
CA ASP A 247 23.73 -13.45 -0.83
C ASP A 247 22.73 -14.01 0.20
N PHE A 248 22.07 -15.11 -0.16
CA PHE A 248 21.04 -15.71 0.67
C PHE A 248 21.61 -16.39 1.93
N GLU A 249 22.74 -17.06 1.80
CA GLU A 249 23.38 -17.78 2.91
C GLU A 249 23.89 -16.77 3.95
N ALA A 250 24.48 -15.66 3.48
CA ALA A 250 24.88 -14.55 4.34
C ALA A 250 23.68 -13.92 5.05
N TYR A 251 22.54 -13.76 4.37
CA TYR A 251 21.30 -13.28 4.97
C TYR A 251 20.78 -14.21 6.07
N ILE A 252 20.73 -15.53 5.81
CA ILE A 252 20.30 -16.53 6.80
C ILE A 252 21.22 -16.50 8.02
N ALA A 253 22.54 -16.45 7.81
CA ALA A 253 23.53 -16.43 8.87
C ALA A 253 23.40 -15.19 9.79
N GLU A 254 23.11 -14.02 9.21
CA GLU A 254 23.02 -12.79 9.99
C GLU A 254 21.66 -12.62 10.69
N PHE A 255 20.56 -12.98 10.02
CA PHE A 255 19.21 -12.61 10.46
C PHE A 255 18.32 -13.78 10.88
N ARG A 256 18.66 -15.04 10.55
CA ARG A 256 17.83 -16.22 10.86
C ARG A 256 18.52 -17.21 11.80
N THR A 257 19.84 -17.25 11.85
CA THR A 257 20.57 -18.10 12.82
C THR A 257 20.91 -17.33 14.11
N GLY A 258 19.92 -17.17 14.98
CA GLY A 258 20.15 -17.13 16.44
C GLY A 258 20.92 -15.95 17.04
N LYS A 259 21.07 -14.79 16.38
CA LYS A 259 21.28 -13.55 17.15
C LYS A 259 19.94 -13.18 17.77
N SER A 260 19.80 -13.43 19.08
CA SER A 260 18.69 -12.88 19.86
C SER A 260 18.74 -11.37 19.73
N HIS A 261 17.96 -10.80 18.80
CA HIS A 261 17.67 -9.37 18.80
C HIS A 261 16.67 -9.11 19.91
N SER A 262 17.17 -9.20 21.14
CA SER A 262 16.39 -8.96 22.32
C SER A 262 16.09 -7.46 22.47
N ARG A 263 15.08 -7.01 21.72
CA ARG A 263 14.43 -5.72 21.98
C ARG A 263 13.78 -5.71 23.37
N ARG A 264 13.46 -6.87 23.96
CA ARG A 264 12.97 -6.96 25.34
C ARG A 264 14.08 -6.73 26.38
N ASP A 265 15.28 -7.30 26.21
CA ASP A 265 16.36 -7.11 27.20
C ASP A 265 16.97 -5.70 27.11
N THR A 266 16.95 -5.07 25.93
CA THR A 266 17.45 -3.69 25.77
C THR A 266 16.47 -2.66 26.36
N LEU A 267 15.17 -2.94 26.34
CA LEU A 267 14.15 -2.10 27.00
C LEU A 267 14.15 -2.29 28.53
N VAL A 268 14.30 -3.52 29.01
CA VAL A 268 14.39 -3.80 30.46
C VAL A 268 15.68 -3.23 31.07
N ALA A 269 16.82 -3.33 30.37
CA ALA A 269 18.07 -2.71 30.82
C ALA A 269 18.00 -1.16 30.88
N SER A 270 17.21 -0.53 30.00
CA SER A 270 17.01 0.93 30.03
C SER A 270 16.01 1.42 31.10
N MET A 271 15.25 0.50 31.73
CA MET A 271 14.31 0.82 32.80
C MET A 271 14.89 0.58 34.21
N ASP A 272 15.98 -0.17 34.34
CA ASP A 272 16.67 -0.43 35.61
C ASP A 272 17.79 0.58 35.94
N GLU A 273 18.15 1.49 35.02
CA GLU A 273 19.18 2.53 35.22
C GLU A 273 18.63 3.91 35.66
N THR A 274 17.41 4.00 36.16
CA THR A 274 16.95 5.19 36.92
C THR A 274 17.17 5.03 38.43
N ASP A 275 18.29 5.60 38.86
CA ASP A 275 18.90 5.74 40.19
C ASP A 275 17.94 5.93 41.40
N PRO A 276 18.15 5.20 42.53
CA PRO A 276 17.47 5.43 43.80
C PRO A 276 18.15 6.55 44.61
N ALA A 277 17.77 7.81 44.39
CA ALA A 277 18.19 8.88 45.29
C ALA A 277 17.26 10.09 45.27
N VAL A 278 16.17 10.07 46.05
CA VAL A 278 15.74 11.20 46.92
C VAL A 278 14.78 10.66 48.01
N VAL A 279 15.32 10.28 49.17
CA VAL A 279 14.61 10.39 50.46
C VAL A 279 15.64 10.85 51.50
N SER A 280 15.64 12.15 51.81
CA SER A 280 15.93 12.63 53.17
C SER A 280 15.79 14.16 53.26
N VAL A 281 14.93 14.55 54.22
CA VAL A 281 14.65 15.86 54.83
C VAL A 281 13.72 16.81 54.06
#